data_AF-A0A1Y4L2L5-F1
#
_entry.id   AF-A0A1Y4L2L5-F1
#
_cell.length_a   1.000
_cell.length_b   1.000
_cell.length_c   1.000
_cell.angle_alpha   90.00
_cell.angle_beta   90.00
_cell.angle_gamma   90.00
#
_symmetry.space_group_name_H-M   'P 1'
#
loop_
_entity.id
_entity.type
_entity.pdbx_description
1 polymer ?
#
loop_
_entity_poly.entity_id
_entity_poly.type
_entity_poly.pdbx_seq_one_letter_code
_entity_poly.pdbx_strand_id
1 'polypeptide(L)'
;MKPGTMTAAQVHKQYSEAVTAFRRWIPDPTLRQAFNREADSFFQHCALGVWQADNAQAITPKHVKFYNAIYSGKNLSPSALYWEVASGVANYDLFQPPAFFQALRDYDRRKGTTLARRFADQTTLILLLFAAVDDVVSEAEAGFVNSCSDILLELCGKDGLSGDRPALKADEFITRTPAPPQEAPKEAAKGNQGEPEPLPAEPEPTLEELLAELDSLCGLAKVKEDVKSLINLVKVRRLREEAGLPVPPMSLHLVFLGNPGTGKTTVARLLAKIYHAIGVLPKGQLVEVDRSGLVAGFVGQTALKTGEVVQKAIGGVLFIDEAYALVNAESANDFGHEAIEVLLKNMEDHRKDLIVIVAGYAQPMERFLHSNPGLESRFNKYFYFEDYNGEELFSIFQSMCKKNGYTLSQEGEAQMKQDLLELYENRDENFGNARDVRNRFEQAVARQSNRVAQLESPTREQLMELLPEDLTEPEAPREN
;
A
#
# COMPACT_ATOMS: atom_id res chain seq x y z
N MET A 1 14.14 19.45 -16.35
CA MET A 1 12.77 19.88 -15.97
C MET A 1 12.65 19.73 -14.46
N LYS A 2 11.96 20.65 -13.78
CA LYS A 2 11.99 20.79 -12.32
C LYS A 2 11.44 19.53 -11.60
N PRO A 3 12.03 19.12 -10.46
CA PRO A 3 11.70 17.91 -9.71
C PRO A 3 10.34 17.99 -8.98
N GLY A 4 9.75 16.83 -8.67
CA GLY A 4 8.94 16.64 -7.46
C GLY A 4 7.65 17.45 -7.30
N THR A 5 7.00 17.87 -8.39
CA THR A 5 5.81 18.72 -8.35
C THR A 5 4.58 17.92 -7.89
N MET A 6 4.06 18.15 -6.67
CA MET A 6 2.79 17.53 -6.25
C MET A 6 1.67 17.90 -7.24
N THR A 7 0.88 16.91 -7.67
CA THR A 7 -0.23 17.13 -8.60
C THR A 7 -1.52 17.50 -7.86
N ALA A 8 -2.41 18.26 -8.51
CA ALA A 8 -3.72 18.60 -7.94
C ALA A 8 -4.55 17.35 -7.57
N ALA A 9 -4.42 16.25 -8.31
CA ALA A 9 -5.08 14.98 -7.99
C ALA A 9 -4.56 14.35 -6.69
N GLN A 10 -3.24 14.44 -6.43
CA GLN A 10 -2.64 13.96 -5.17
C GLN A 10 -3.07 14.83 -3.99
N VAL A 11 -3.12 16.14 -4.16
CA VAL A 11 -3.60 17.08 -3.14
C VAL A 11 -5.07 16.79 -2.81
N HIS A 12 -5.91 16.63 -3.83
CA HIS A 12 -7.31 16.27 -3.64
C HIS A 12 -7.47 14.97 -2.85
N LYS A 13 -6.71 13.93 -3.23
CA LYS A 13 -6.75 12.63 -2.55
C LYS A 13 -6.35 12.76 -1.07
N GLN A 14 -5.20 13.38 -0.78
CA GLN A 14 -4.72 13.52 0.60
C GLN A 14 -5.65 14.40 1.46
N TYR A 15 -6.14 15.50 0.90
CA TYR A 15 -7.12 16.35 1.57
C TYR A 15 -8.43 15.60 1.87
N SER A 16 -9.00 14.92 0.87
CA SER A 16 -10.25 14.17 0.99
C SER A 16 -10.14 13.01 1.99
N GLU A 17 -9.01 12.31 2.01
CA GLU A 17 -8.71 11.24 2.98
C GLU A 17 -8.61 11.80 4.40
N ALA A 18 -7.89 12.91 4.63
CA ALA A 18 -7.75 13.53 5.94
C ALA A 18 -9.10 14.00 6.50
N VAL A 19 -9.89 14.71 5.69
CA VAL A 19 -11.22 15.19 6.09
C VAL A 19 -12.18 14.03 6.34
N THR A 20 -12.14 12.99 5.51
CA THR A 20 -12.96 11.78 5.69
C THR A 20 -12.57 11.01 6.95
N ALA A 21 -11.27 10.91 7.26
CA ALA A 21 -10.78 10.25 8.46
C ALA A 21 -11.24 11.00 9.71
N PHE A 22 -11.07 12.32 9.76
CA PHE A 22 -11.53 13.12 10.90
C PHE A 22 -13.05 13.04 11.08
N ARG A 23 -13.83 13.09 9.99
CA ARG A 23 -15.29 12.93 10.01
C ARG A 23 -15.73 11.63 10.68
N ARG A 24 -14.99 10.52 10.48
CA ARG A 24 -15.29 9.21 11.09
C ARG A 24 -15.11 9.23 12.61
N TRP A 25 -14.26 10.10 13.13
CA TRP A 25 -14.08 10.24 14.58
C TRP A 25 -15.19 11.02 15.27
N ILE A 26 -15.99 11.82 14.54
CA ILE A 26 -17.09 12.60 15.12
C ILE A 26 -18.30 11.66 15.31
N PRO A 27 -18.65 11.25 16.55
CA PRO A 27 -19.74 10.31 16.78
C PRO A 27 -21.12 10.98 16.62
N ASP A 28 -21.24 12.26 16.98
CA ASP A 28 -22.49 13.01 16.98
C ASP A 28 -22.92 13.39 15.54
N PRO A 29 -24.14 13.01 15.10
CA PRO A 29 -24.60 13.30 13.73
C PRO A 29 -24.72 14.78 13.42
N THR A 30 -25.12 15.61 14.39
CA THR A 30 -25.29 17.06 14.21
C THR A 30 -23.94 17.75 14.04
N LEU A 31 -22.94 17.38 14.86
CA LEU A 31 -21.56 17.85 14.69
C LEU A 31 -20.96 17.38 13.37
N ARG A 32 -21.22 16.14 12.96
CA ARG A 32 -20.74 15.61 11.68
C ARG A 32 -21.34 16.37 10.50
N GLN A 33 -22.61 16.76 10.59
CA GLN A 33 -23.28 17.59 9.59
C GLN A 33 -22.70 19.02 9.55
N ALA A 34 -22.47 19.64 10.71
CA ALA A 34 -21.83 20.94 10.81
C ALA A 34 -20.43 20.94 10.20
N PHE A 35 -19.61 19.93 10.55
CA PHE A 35 -18.29 19.71 9.96
C PHE A 35 -18.35 19.59 8.43
N ASN A 36 -19.21 18.73 7.90
CA ASN A 36 -19.34 18.52 6.45
C ASN A 36 -19.72 19.80 5.67
N ARG A 37 -20.49 20.69 6.30
CA ARG A 37 -20.94 21.95 5.68
C ARG A 37 -19.82 22.99 5.62
N GLU A 38 -18.93 22.99 6.60
CA GLU A 38 -17.99 24.09 6.82
C GLU A 38 -16.53 23.73 6.49
N ALA A 39 -16.14 22.45 6.56
CA ALA A 39 -14.73 22.03 6.47
C ALA A 39 -14.05 22.48 5.17
N ASP A 40 -14.66 22.23 4.00
CA ASP A 40 -14.05 22.56 2.70
C ASP A 40 -13.85 24.07 2.54
N SER A 41 -14.86 24.88 2.85
CA SER A 41 -14.75 26.34 2.79
C SER A 41 -13.73 26.87 3.79
N PHE A 42 -13.65 26.29 4.98
CA PHE A 42 -12.66 26.64 5.99
C PHE A 42 -11.24 26.36 5.52
N PHE A 43 -10.95 25.16 5.00
CA PHE A 43 -9.61 24.79 4.55
C PHE A 43 -9.21 25.53 3.27
N GLN A 44 -10.14 25.81 2.36
CA GLN A 44 -9.91 26.71 1.22
C GLN A 44 -9.48 28.09 1.69
N HIS A 45 -10.18 28.66 2.68
CA HIS A 45 -9.81 29.95 3.24
C HIS A 45 -8.41 29.89 3.87
N CYS A 46 -8.10 28.86 4.65
CA CYS A 46 -6.77 28.71 5.26
C CYS A 46 -5.65 28.56 4.22
N ALA A 47 -5.89 27.91 3.08
CA ALA A 47 -4.91 27.83 2.00
C ALA A 47 -4.53 29.23 1.49
N LEU A 48 -5.49 30.15 1.37
CA LEU A 48 -5.22 31.53 0.99
C LEU A 48 -4.31 32.25 2.01
N GLY A 49 -4.51 32.00 3.30
CA GLY A 49 -3.67 32.56 4.37
C GLY A 49 -2.25 31.99 4.37
N VAL A 50 -2.10 30.68 4.13
CA VAL A 50 -0.79 30.05 3.96
C VAL A 50 -0.04 30.72 2.81
N TRP A 51 -0.66 30.86 1.63
CA TRP A 51 -0.01 31.45 0.46
C TRP A 51 0.18 32.97 0.58
N GLN A 52 -0.59 33.66 1.44
CA GLN A 52 -0.35 35.07 1.77
C GLN A 52 0.93 35.23 2.59
N ALA A 53 1.22 34.29 3.50
CA ALA A 53 2.36 34.36 4.40
C ALA A 53 3.69 34.43 3.65
N ASP A 54 3.80 33.80 2.47
CA ASP A 54 4.96 33.90 1.58
C ASP A 54 5.01 35.20 0.75
N ASN A 55 4.33 36.24 1.23
CA ASN A 55 4.41 37.63 0.76
C ASN A 55 3.87 37.87 -0.66
N ALA A 56 2.85 37.11 -1.07
CA ALA A 56 2.23 37.22 -2.39
C ALA A 56 3.22 37.13 -3.58
N GLN A 57 4.35 36.41 -3.41
CA GLN A 57 5.15 36.00 -4.57
C GLN A 57 4.21 35.24 -5.52
N ALA A 58 4.15 35.74 -6.75
CA ALA A 58 3.03 35.59 -7.68
C ALA A 58 2.29 34.24 -7.59
N ILE A 59 1.03 34.28 -7.14
CA ILE A 59 0.09 33.16 -7.27
C ILE A 59 0.23 32.56 -8.65
N THR A 60 0.50 31.26 -8.71
CA THR A 60 0.78 30.57 -9.98
C THR A 60 -0.46 29.79 -10.44
N PRO A 61 -0.53 29.35 -11.70
CA PRO A 61 -1.55 28.40 -12.13
C PRO A 61 -1.59 27.11 -11.29
N LYS A 62 -0.49 26.75 -10.60
CA LYS A 62 -0.43 25.61 -9.69
C LYS A 62 -1.28 25.85 -8.44
N HIS A 63 -1.23 27.04 -7.86
CA HIS A 63 -2.08 27.45 -6.73
C HIS A 63 -3.57 27.36 -7.06
N VAL A 64 -3.97 27.80 -8.25
CA VAL A 64 -5.37 27.71 -8.71
C VAL A 64 -5.82 26.25 -8.82
N LYS A 65 -4.98 25.40 -9.41
CA LYS A 65 -5.25 23.95 -9.50
C LYS A 65 -5.33 23.29 -8.13
N PHE A 66 -4.48 23.70 -7.18
CA PHE A 66 -4.49 23.18 -5.82
C PHE A 66 -5.72 23.67 -5.06
N TYR A 67 -6.08 24.95 -5.17
CA TYR A 67 -7.28 25.50 -4.56
C TYR A 67 -8.53 24.75 -5.03
N ASN A 68 -8.65 24.49 -6.33
CA ASN A 68 -9.76 23.72 -6.90
C ASN A 68 -9.71 22.21 -6.56
N ALA A 69 -8.60 21.72 -5.99
CA ALA A 69 -8.50 20.35 -5.47
C ALA A 69 -9.00 20.21 -4.02
N ILE A 70 -9.24 21.32 -3.31
CA ILE A 70 -9.69 21.32 -1.91
C ILE A 70 -11.21 21.16 -1.85
N TYR A 71 -11.68 19.91 -1.93
CA TYR A 71 -13.07 19.52 -1.69
C TYR A 71 -13.15 18.07 -1.23
N SER A 72 -14.23 17.71 -0.54
CA SER A 72 -14.41 16.36 -0.01
C SER A 72 -15.87 15.88 -0.08
N GLY A 73 -16.04 14.56 -0.07
CA GLY A 73 -17.37 13.93 0.00
C GLY A 73 -18.28 14.25 -1.20
N LYS A 74 -19.49 14.76 -0.91
CA LYS A 74 -20.51 15.12 -1.94
C LYS A 74 -20.43 16.59 -2.37
N ASN A 75 -19.47 17.34 -1.85
CA ASN A 75 -19.30 18.75 -2.23
C ASN A 75 -18.71 18.83 -3.64
N LEU A 76 -19.19 19.80 -4.42
CA LEU A 76 -18.72 20.02 -5.79
C LEU A 76 -17.30 20.58 -5.77
N SER A 77 -16.48 20.18 -6.75
CA SER A 77 -15.18 20.80 -6.98
C SER A 77 -15.36 22.30 -7.18
N PRO A 78 -14.56 23.14 -6.52
CA PRO A 78 -14.50 24.57 -6.83
C PRO A 78 -14.06 24.77 -8.27
N SER A 79 -14.58 25.84 -8.89
CA SER A 79 -14.18 26.30 -10.22
C SER A 79 -13.58 27.71 -10.11
N ALA A 80 -12.74 27.94 -9.10
CA ALA A 80 -12.16 29.23 -8.83
C ALA A 80 -11.19 29.61 -9.95
N LEU A 81 -11.29 30.86 -10.39
CA LEU A 81 -10.41 31.46 -11.39
C LEU A 81 -9.18 32.07 -10.71
N TYR A 82 -8.15 32.28 -11.52
CA TYR A 82 -6.89 32.88 -11.06
C TYR A 82 -7.09 34.17 -10.27
N TRP A 83 -7.93 35.09 -10.75
CA TRP A 83 -8.16 36.38 -10.10
C TRP A 83 -8.90 36.26 -8.77
N GLU A 84 -9.76 35.25 -8.59
CA GLU A 84 -10.47 34.96 -7.34
C GLU A 84 -9.48 34.48 -6.28
N VAL A 85 -8.59 33.54 -6.64
CA VAL A 85 -7.54 33.04 -5.73
C VAL A 85 -6.55 34.15 -5.39
N ALA A 86 -6.08 34.91 -6.38
CA ALA A 86 -5.13 36.01 -6.16
C ALA A 86 -5.73 37.12 -5.29
N SER A 87 -6.99 37.48 -5.53
CA SER A 87 -7.70 38.48 -4.71
C SER A 87 -8.00 37.94 -3.32
N GLY A 88 -8.29 36.64 -3.18
CA GLY A 88 -8.48 35.97 -1.90
C GLY A 88 -7.21 35.99 -1.05
N VAL A 89 -6.05 35.72 -1.64
CA VAL A 89 -4.75 35.80 -0.96
C VAL A 89 -4.41 37.24 -0.58
N ALA A 90 -4.59 38.20 -1.49
CA ALA A 90 -4.28 39.61 -1.23
C ALA A 90 -5.15 40.22 -0.12
N ASN A 91 -6.42 39.78 -0.02
CA ASN A 91 -7.38 40.26 0.98
C ASN A 91 -7.55 39.32 2.17
N TYR A 92 -6.67 38.33 2.33
CA TYR A 92 -6.72 37.46 3.51
C TYR A 92 -6.42 38.31 4.75
N ASP A 93 -7.25 38.15 5.79
CA ASP A 93 -7.11 38.91 7.03
C ASP A 93 -6.38 38.05 8.07
N LEU A 94 -7.02 37.75 9.20
CA LEU A 94 -6.48 36.88 10.24
C LEU A 94 -7.17 35.52 10.21
N PHE A 95 -6.44 34.49 10.63
CA PHE A 95 -7.00 33.16 10.83
C PHE A 95 -8.18 33.20 11.80
N GLN A 96 -9.32 32.68 11.36
CA GLN A 96 -10.53 32.55 12.18
C GLN A 96 -10.89 31.06 12.35
N PRO A 97 -10.95 30.56 13.58
CA PRO A 97 -11.46 29.21 13.85
C PRO A 97 -12.89 29.05 13.34
N PRO A 98 -13.25 27.89 12.77
CA PRO A 98 -14.58 27.70 12.18
C PRO A 98 -15.63 27.52 13.28
N ALA A 99 -16.90 27.85 12.98
CA ALA A 99 -17.98 27.79 13.98
C ALA A 99 -18.18 26.36 14.53
N PHE A 100 -18.04 25.33 13.68
CA PHE A 100 -18.09 23.94 14.15
C PHE A 100 -16.99 23.59 15.17
N PHE A 101 -15.85 24.30 15.19
CA PHE A 101 -14.78 24.05 16.16
C PHE A 101 -15.23 24.39 17.58
N GLN A 102 -16.01 25.46 17.74
CA GLN A 102 -16.64 25.76 19.04
C GLN A 102 -17.58 24.62 19.46
N ALA A 103 -18.34 24.05 18.52
CA ALA A 103 -19.23 22.93 18.79
C ALA A 103 -18.46 21.64 19.18
N LEU A 104 -17.29 21.39 18.57
CA LEU A 104 -16.38 20.31 18.98
C LEU A 104 -15.88 20.49 20.41
N ARG A 105 -15.48 21.72 20.78
CA ARG A 105 -15.02 22.04 22.13
C ARG A 105 -16.13 21.88 23.17
N ASP A 106 -17.33 22.36 22.86
CA ASP A 106 -18.50 22.17 23.73
C ASP A 106 -18.86 20.70 23.89
N TYR A 107 -18.69 19.90 22.84
CA TYR A 107 -18.89 18.45 22.90
C TYR A 107 -17.84 17.76 23.78
N ASP A 108 -16.56 18.09 23.58
CA ASP A 108 -15.45 17.58 24.40
C ASP A 108 -15.67 17.93 25.89
N ARG A 109 -16.10 19.16 26.20
CA ARG A 109 -16.41 19.57 27.57
C ARG A 109 -17.55 18.76 28.20
N ARG A 110 -18.56 18.37 27.41
CA ARG A 110 -19.73 17.61 27.88
C ARG A 110 -19.48 16.10 27.97
N LYS A 111 -18.61 15.56 27.11
CA LYS A 111 -18.43 14.11 26.91
C LYS A 111 -17.05 13.59 27.30
N GLY A 112 -16.10 14.46 27.63
CA GLY A 112 -14.73 14.09 27.97
C GLY A 112 -13.94 13.54 26.80
N THR A 113 -14.29 13.90 25.57
CA THR A 113 -13.57 13.51 24.34
C THR A 113 -12.44 14.48 24.01
N THR A 114 -11.66 14.18 22.96
CA THR A 114 -10.50 15.00 22.52
C THR A 114 -10.63 15.42 21.05
N LEU A 115 -11.85 15.63 20.55
CA LEU A 115 -12.12 15.89 19.13
C LEU A 115 -11.58 17.26 18.69
N ALA A 116 -11.72 18.30 19.52
CA ALA A 116 -11.20 19.64 19.23
C ALA A 116 -9.68 19.63 19.15
N ARG A 117 -8.99 18.89 20.03
CA ARG A 117 -7.54 18.77 19.97
C ARG A 117 -7.08 18.05 18.71
N ARG A 118 -7.70 16.90 18.41
CA ARG A 118 -7.42 16.15 17.17
C ARG A 118 -7.68 17.00 15.93
N PHE A 119 -8.66 17.88 15.97
CA PHE A 119 -8.94 18.82 14.88
C PHE A 119 -7.80 19.83 14.70
N ALA A 120 -7.25 20.36 15.79
CA ALA A 120 -6.08 21.25 15.72
C ALA A 120 -4.88 20.53 15.08
N ASP A 121 -4.58 19.30 15.51
CA ASP A 121 -3.49 18.51 14.94
C ASP A 121 -3.70 18.23 13.43
N GLN A 122 -4.92 17.84 13.05
CA GLN A 122 -5.27 17.60 11.65
C GLN A 122 -5.20 18.88 10.81
N THR A 123 -5.59 20.03 11.39
CA THR A 123 -5.50 21.32 10.70
C THR A 123 -4.04 21.63 10.40
N THR A 124 -3.12 21.47 11.36
CA THR A 124 -1.68 21.66 11.13
C THR A 124 -1.16 20.82 9.96
N LEU A 125 -1.51 19.53 9.89
CA LEU A 125 -1.07 18.65 8.79
C LEU A 125 -1.63 19.10 7.43
N ILE A 126 -2.90 19.50 7.37
CA ILE A 126 -3.55 19.96 6.15
C ILE A 126 -2.94 21.29 5.68
N LEU A 127 -2.62 22.21 6.58
CA LEU A 127 -2.00 23.48 6.19
C LEU A 127 -0.55 23.30 5.70
N LEU A 128 0.20 22.34 6.26
CA LEU A 128 1.52 21.97 5.72
C LEU A 128 1.43 21.38 4.31
N LEU A 129 0.38 20.61 4.01
CA LEU A 129 0.10 20.14 2.65
C LEU A 129 -0.13 21.32 1.69
N PHE A 130 -0.81 22.37 2.13
CA PHE A 130 -1.06 23.57 1.30
C PHE A 130 0.20 24.43 1.11
N ALA A 131 1.06 24.51 2.12
CA ALA A 131 2.35 25.21 2.03
C ALA A 131 3.30 24.53 1.03
N ALA A 132 3.20 23.21 0.86
CA ALA A 132 3.98 22.46 -0.13
C ALA A 132 3.54 22.72 -1.59
N VAL A 133 2.70 23.73 -1.88
CA VAL A 133 2.18 24.03 -3.21
C VAL A 133 3.28 24.34 -4.23
N ASP A 134 4.40 24.93 -3.82
CA ASP A 134 5.53 25.24 -4.71
C ASP A 134 6.74 24.32 -4.48
N ASP A 135 6.48 23.14 -3.89
CA ASP A 135 7.46 22.07 -3.62
C ASP A 135 8.55 22.45 -2.60
N VAL A 136 8.37 23.59 -1.93
CA VAL A 136 9.16 24.08 -0.79
C VAL A 136 8.19 24.74 0.18
N VAL A 137 8.32 24.47 1.48
CA VAL A 137 7.60 25.18 2.54
C VAL A 137 8.49 26.30 3.06
N SER A 138 8.04 27.54 2.97
CA SER A 138 8.81 28.69 3.45
C SER A 138 8.72 28.86 4.98
N GLU A 139 9.68 29.55 5.58
CA GLU A 139 9.63 29.87 7.02
C GLU A 139 8.38 30.69 7.37
N ALA A 140 7.91 31.53 6.44
CA ALA A 140 6.72 32.36 6.66
C ALA A 140 5.43 31.52 6.62
N GLU A 141 5.32 30.59 5.67
CA GLU A 141 4.21 29.63 5.61
C GLU A 141 4.18 28.75 6.87
N ALA A 142 5.33 28.19 7.26
CA ALA A 142 5.44 27.40 8.48
C ALA A 142 5.08 28.22 9.73
N GLY A 143 5.50 29.48 9.80
CA GLY A 143 5.14 30.41 10.86
C GLY A 143 3.63 30.65 10.94
N PHE A 144 2.96 30.82 9.79
CA PHE A 144 1.50 30.94 9.73
C PHE A 144 0.80 29.67 10.21
N VAL A 145 1.25 28.49 9.76
CA VAL A 145 0.69 27.20 10.21
C VAL A 145 0.78 27.04 11.73
N ASN A 146 1.93 27.38 12.32
CA ASN A 146 2.12 27.32 13.76
C ASN A 146 1.19 28.29 14.50
N SER A 147 1.04 29.52 14.00
CA SER A 147 0.11 30.52 14.56
C SER A 147 -1.34 30.02 14.58
N CYS A 148 -1.80 29.41 13.47
CA CYS A 148 -3.13 28.79 13.40
C CYS A 148 -3.31 27.68 14.44
N SER A 149 -2.29 26.83 14.61
CA SER A 149 -2.30 25.75 15.61
C SER A 149 -2.38 26.31 17.03
N ASP A 150 -1.56 27.31 17.34
CA ASP A 150 -1.53 27.97 18.65
C ASP A 150 -2.87 28.61 19.00
N ILE A 151 -3.54 29.27 18.04
CA ILE A 151 -4.89 29.84 18.23
C ILE A 151 -5.91 28.75 18.60
N LEU A 152 -5.93 27.62 17.86
CA LEU A 152 -6.86 26.53 18.13
C LEU A 152 -6.59 25.86 19.48
N LEU A 153 -5.32 25.69 19.85
CA LEU A 153 -4.91 25.08 21.11
C LEU A 153 -5.15 26.01 22.31
N GLU A 154 -4.92 27.32 22.17
CA GLU A 154 -5.24 28.31 23.20
C GLU A 154 -6.73 28.30 23.51
N LEU A 155 -7.57 28.20 22.47
CA LEU A 155 -9.01 28.04 22.61
C LEU A 155 -9.39 26.76 23.35
N CYS A 156 -8.73 25.64 23.09
CA CYS A 156 -8.92 24.41 23.87
C CYS A 156 -8.50 24.60 25.34
N GLY A 157 -7.38 25.28 25.57
CA GLY A 157 -6.87 25.60 26.91
C GLY A 157 -7.84 26.43 27.74
N LYS A 158 -8.47 27.46 27.14
CA LYS A 158 -9.50 28.29 27.80
C LYS A 158 -10.72 27.49 28.30
N ASP A 159 -10.98 26.33 27.70
CA ASP A 159 -12.08 25.45 28.08
C ASP A 159 -11.71 24.35 29.07
N GLY A 160 -10.47 24.34 29.56
CA GLY A 160 -9.97 23.26 30.42
C GLY A 160 -9.75 21.94 29.66
N LEU A 161 -9.68 21.97 28.32
CA LEU A 161 -9.42 20.79 27.48
C LEU A 161 -7.91 20.54 27.32
N SER A 162 -7.15 20.79 28.39
CA SER A 162 -5.69 20.65 28.43
C SER A 162 -5.29 19.19 28.65
N GLY A 163 -4.86 18.51 27.60
CA GLY A 163 -4.02 17.31 27.65
C GLY A 163 -2.55 17.62 27.34
N ASP A 164 -1.65 16.70 27.66
CA ASP A 164 -0.21 16.87 27.48
C ASP A 164 0.15 17.12 26.00
N ARG A 165 1.01 18.11 25.76
CA ARG A 165 1.55 18.42 24.43
C ARG A 165 2.54 17.28 24.08
N PRO A 166 2.37 16.46 23.02
CA PRO A 166 3.57 16.03 22.33
C PRO A 166 4.16 17.31 21.74
N ALA A 167 5.29 17.77 22.27
CA ALA A 167 5.94 18.96 21.78
C ALA A 167 6.24 18.75 20.29
N LEU A 168 5.46 19.38 19.40
CA LEU A 168 5.87 19.56 18.01
C LEU A 168 7.16 20.38 18.04
N LYS A 169 8.29 19.67 17.95
CA LYS A 169 9.61 20.27 17.76
C LYS A 169 9.82 20.36 16.25
N ALA A 170 10.16 21.55 15.75
CA ALA A 170 10.71 21.67 14.40
C ALA A 170 11.90 20.68 14.20
N ASP A 171 12.59 20.37 15.30
CA ASP A 171 13.69 19.42 15.45
C ASP A 171 13.27 17.92 15.52
N GLU A 172 11.97 17.59 15.53
CA GLU A 172 11.47 16.23 15.22
C GLU A 172 11.23 16.04 13.71
N PHE A 173 11.18 17.15 12.96
CA PHE A 173 11.13 17.17 11.50
C PHE A 173 12.51 17.53 10.89
N ILE A 174 13.52 17.82 11.73
CA ILE A 174 14.94 17.88 11.36
C ILE A 174 15.64 16.69 12.02
N THR A 175 16.03 15.73 11.17
CA THR A 175 16.81 14.54 11.47
C THR A 175 17.79 14.67 12.65
N ARG A 176 17.60 13.85 13.70
CA ARG A 176 18.70 13.40 14.54
C ARG A 176 18.73 11.88 14.62
N THR A 177 19.88 11.35 14.22
CA THR A 177 20.34 9.97 14.33
C THR A 177 20.05 9.40 15.72
N PRO A 178 19.49 8.18 15.85
CA PRO A 178 19.41 7.52 17.15
C PRO A 178 20.81 7.11 17.63
N ALA A 179 21.14 7.46 18.88
CA ALA A 179 22.22 6.80 19.61
C ALA A 179 21.77 5.38 20.06
N PRO A 180 22.70 4.45 20.37
CA PRO A 180 22.36 3.05 20.61
C PRO A 180 21.51 2.87 21.88
N PRO A 181 20.72 1.77 21.98
CA PRO A 181 19.83 1.54 23.13
C PRO A 181 20.62 1.35 24.43
N GLN A 182 20.23 2.06 25.49
CA GLN A 182 20.57 1.72 26.87
C GLN A 182 19.53 0.76 27.46
N GLU A 183 20.02 -0.20 28.24
CA GLU A 183 19.26 -1.28 28.88
C GLU A 183 18.09 -0.77 29.74
N ALA A 184 16.96 -1.48 29.65
CA ALA A 184 15.73 -1.18 30.36
C ALA A 184 15.85 -1.37 31.88
N PRO A 185 15.19 -0.55 32.71
CA PRO A 185 15.11 -0.77 34.16
C PRO A 185 14.26 -2.00 34.49
N LYS A 186 14.77 -2.82 35.42
CA LYS A 186 14.04 -3.94 36.04
C LYS A 186 12.82 -3.42 36.80
N GLU A 187 11.63 -3.83 36.37
CA GLU A 187 10.38 -3.62 37.11
C GLU A 187 10.26 -4.64 38.26
N ALA A 188 9.97 -4.13 39.45
CA ALA A 188 9.76 -4.92 40.65
C ALA A 188 8.30 -5.39 40.74
N ALA A 189 8.15 -6.63 41.22
CA ALA A 189 6.91 -7.41 41.28
C ALA A 189 5.74 -6.80 42.08
N LYS A 190 4.52 -7.07 41.58
CA LYS A 190 3.26 -7.39 42.28
C LYS A 190 2.27 -7.83 41.19
N GLY A 191 1.89 -9.09 41.06
CA GLY A 191 0.90 -9.78 41.89
C GLY A 191 0.05 -10.68 40.97
N ASN A 192 0.23 -11.98 41.15
CA ASN A 192 -0.24 -13.13 40.37
C ASN A 192 -1.77 -13.20 40.11
N GLN A 193 -2.20 -13.23 38.83
CA GLN A 193 -3.38 -13.98 38.34
C GLN A 193 -3.13 -14.41 36.88
N GLY A 194 -3.37 -15.68 36.58
CA GLY A 194 -2.70 -16.44 35.51
C GLY A 194 -3.02 -16.02 34.08
N GLU A 195 -1.97 -15.97 33.27
CA GLU A 195 -2.04 -16.00 31.81
C GLU A 195 -2.50 -17.39 31.33
N PRO A 196 -3.38 -17.48 30.32
CA PRO A 196 -3.68 -18.74 29.67
C PRO A 196 -2.44 -19.25 28.94
N GLU A 197 -2.14 -20.55 29.09
CA GLU A 197 -1.05 -21.24 28.38
C GLU A 197 -1.12 -20.96 26.87
N PRO A 198 0.02 -20.79 26.18
CA PRO A 198 0.05 -20.75 24.73
C PRO A 198 -0.48 -22.07 24.17
N LEU A 199 -1.47 -22.00 23.28
CA LEU A 199 -1.92 -23.13 22.49
C LEU A 199 -0.70 -23.79 21.80
N PRO A 200 -0.66 -25.13 21.67
CA PRO A 200 0.42 -25.81 20.99
C PRO A 200 0.61 -25.23 19.58
N ALA A 201 1.85 -24.87 19.23
CA ALA A 201 2.18 -24.48 17.86
C ALA A 201 1.76 -25.61 16.92
N GLU A 202 0.99 -25.28 15.88
CA GLU A 202 0.68 -26.24 14.81
C GLU A 202 2.00 -26.79 14.24
N PRO A 203 2.08 -28.10 13.93
CA PRO A 203 3.29 -28.68 13.38
C PRO A 203 3.67 -27.96 12.07
N GLU A 204 4.94 -27.59 11.95
CA GLU A 204 5.43 -26.95 10.73
C GLU A 204 5.25 -27.89 9.53
N PRO A 205 4.79 -27.37 8.37
CA PRO A 205 4.52 -28.19 7.20
C PRO A 205 5.80 -28.83 6.67
N THR A 206 5.71 -30.12 6.35
CA THR A 206 6.82 -30.90 5.80
C THR A 206 7.16 -30.46 4.38
N LEU A 207 8.39 -30.76 3.93
CA LEU A 207 8.78 -30.50 2.54
C LEU A 207 7.85 -31.20 1.52
N GLU A 208 7.41 -32.41 1.84
CA GLU A 208 6.52 -33.19 0.97
C GLU A 208 5.15 -32.52 0.82
N GLU A 209 4.58 -32.01 1.92
CA GLU A 209 3.32 -31.25 1.89
C GLU A 209 3.47 -29.94 1.10
N LEU A 210 4.57 -29.21 1.27
CA LEU A 210 4.83 -27.96 0.54
C LEU A 210 5.02 -28.20 -0.97
N LEU A 211 5.68 -29.31 -1.34
CA LEU A 211 5.83 -29.71 -2.74
C LEU A 211 4.49 -30.16 -3.34
N ALA A 212 3.66 -30.86 -2.57
CA ALA A 212 2.30 -31.21 -2.99
C ALA A 212 1.42 -29.96 -3.16
N GLU A 213 1.55 -28.97 -2.26
CA GLU A 213 0.87 -27.68 -2.38
C GLU A 213 1.31 -26.95 -3.67
N LEU A 214 2.62 -26.90 -3.94
CA LEU A 214 3.16 -26.34 -5.18
C LEU A 214 2.63 -27.08 -6.42
N ASP A 215 2.65 -28.41 -6.42
CA ASP A 215 2.18 -29.23 -7.54
C ASP A 215 0.66 -29.07 -7.77
N SER A 216 -0.11 -28.77 -6.71
CA SER A 216 -1.56 -28.50 -6.76
C SER A 216 -1.94 -27.16 -7.39
N LEU A 217 -1.02 -26.20 -7.46
CA LEU A 217 -1.27 -24.93 -8.14
C LEU A 217 -1.55 -25.20 -9.62
N CYS A 218 -2.59 -24.57 -10.17
CA CYS A 218 -2.91 -24.70 -11.60
C CYS A 218 -1.73 -24.18 -12.45
N GLY A 219 -1.48 -24.83 -13.60
CA GLY A 219 -0.41 -24.45 -14.53
C GLY A 219 0.99 -24.45 -13.93
N LEU A 220 1.80 -23.45 -14.32
CA LEU A 220 3.14 -23.17 -13.78
C LEU A 220 4.15 -24.31 -13.97
N ALA A 221 4.04 -25.12 -15.02
CA ALA A 221 4.90 -26.30 -15.24
C ALA A 221 6.39 -25.94 -15.19
N LYS A 222 6.81 -24.89 -15.89
CA LYS A 222 8.21 -24.43 -15.89
C LYS A 222 8.68 -23.99 -14.50
N VAL A 223 7.88 -23.20 -13.80
CA VAL A 223 8.19 -22.76 -12.43
C VAL A 223 8.32 -23.94 -11.47
N LYS A 224 7.44 -24.94 -11.58
CA LYS A 224 7.52 -26.17 -10.77
C LYS A 224 8.83 -26.93 -11.01
N GLU A 225 9.27 -27.03 -12.26
CA GLU A 225 10.57 -27.62 -12.62
C GLU A 225 11.75 -26.82 -12.05
N ASP A 226 11.69 -25.49 -12.14
CA ASP A 226 12.74 -24.59 -11.66
C ASP A 226 12.86 -24.65 -10.14
N VAL A 227 11.75 -24.72 -9.40
CA VAL A 227 11.74 -24.95 -7.95
C VAL A 227 12.36 -26.30 -7.60
N LYS A 228 11.99 -27.39 -8.29
CA LYS A 228 12.57 -28.73 -8.07
C LYS A 228 14.09 -28.72 -8.34
N SER A 229 14.52 -28.04 -9.38
CA SER A 229 15.95 -27.88 -9.72
C SER A 229 16.72 -27.10 -8.66
N LEU A 230 16.11 -26.06 -8.10
CA LEU A 230 16.67 -25.26 -7.02
C LEU A 230 16.82 -26.07 -5.72
N ILE A 231 15.83 -26.89 -5.37
CA ILE A 231 15.91 -27.80 -4.20
C ILE A 231 17.06 -28.79 -4.39
N ASN A 232 17.18 -29.38 -5.58
CA ASN A 232 18.27 -30.31 -5.90
C ASN A 232 19.64 -29.62 -5.79
N LEU A 233 19.77 -28.38 -6.26
CA LEU A 233 20.98 -27.58 -6.15
C LEU A 233 21.40 -27.40 -4.67
N VAL A 234 20.46 -27.02 -3.81
CA VAL A 234 20.68 -26.86 -2.37
C VAL A 234 21.08 -28.18 -1.72
N LYS A 235 20.41 -29.28 -2.07
CA LYS A 235 20.69 -30.61 -1.53
C LYS A 235 22.11 -31.06 -1.88
N VAL A 236 22.50 -30.97 -3.16
CA VAL A 236 23.85 -31.33 -3.62
C VAL A 236 24.91 -30.46 -2.96
N ARG A 237 24.63 -29.17 -2.78
CA ARG A 237 25.53 -28.26 -2.07
C ARG A 237 25.82 -28.74 -0.65
N ARG A 238 24.80 -29.11 0.12
CA ARG A 238 24.98 -29.64 1.49
C ARG A 238 25.81 -30.91 1.51
N LEU A 239 25.54 -31.85 0.60
CA LEU A 239 26.33 -33.07 0.47
C LEU A 239 27.81 -32.78 0.17
N ARG A 240 28.10 -31.75 -0.63
CA ARG A 240 29.49 -31.31 -0.88
C ARG A 240 30.14 -30.73 0.38
N GLU A 241 29.42 -29.89 1.13
CA GLU A 241 29.91 -29.30 2.40
C GLU A 241 30.20 -30.39 3.43
N GLU A 242 29.30 -31.38 3.58
CA GLU A 242 29.47 -32.55 4.46
C GLU A 242 30.65 -33.43 4.03
N ALA A 243 30.89 -33.55 2.72
CA ALA A 243 32.03 -34.27 2.17
C ALA A 243 33.34 -33.46 2.20
N GLY A 244 33.35 -32.25 2.75
CA GLY A 244 34.53 -31.37 2.79
C GLY A 244 34.99 -30.86 1.42
N LEU A 245 34.13 -30.92 0.40
CA LEU A 245 34.43 -30.45 -0.95
C LEU A 245 34.20 -28.94 -1.05
N PRO A 246 34.99 -28.23 -1.88
CA PRO A 246 34.74 -26.81 -2.12
C PRO A 246 33.38 -26.60 -2.78
N VAL A 247 32.63 -25.65 -2.26
CA VAL A 247 31.33 -25.23 -2.81
C VAL A 247 31.46 -23.85 -3.43
N PRO A 248 31.10 -23.68 -4.72
CA PRO A 248 31.09 -22.37 -5.34
C PRO A 248 30.13 -21.41 -4.60
N PRO A 249 30.53 -20.16 -4.34
CA PRO A 249 29.61 -19.15 -3.84
C PRO A 249 28.56 -18.90 -4.93
N MET A 250 27.30 -19.21 -4.63
CA MET A 250 26.18 -18.99 -5.54
C MET A 250 25.13 -18.14 -4.86
N SER A 251 24.63 -17.15 -5.61
CA SER A 251 23.45 -16.39 -5.20
C SER A 251 22.20 -17.27 -5.26
N LEU A 252 21.35 -17.13 -4.24
CA LEU A 252 20.03 -17.75 -4.17
C LEU A 252 18.90 -16.72 -4.40
N HIS A 253 19.26 -15.47 -4.73
CA HIS A 253 18.32 -14.43 -5.10
C HIS A 253 17.67 -14.74 -6.45
N LEU A 254 16.40 -14.41 -6.60
CA LEU A 254 15.58 -14.82 -7.75
C LEU A 254 14.95 -13.61 -8.43
N VAL A 255 14.73 -13.73 -9.74
CA VAL A 255 13.96 -12.80 -10.56
C VAL A 255 12.69 -13.49 -11.02
N PHE A 256 11.53 -12.92 -10.68
CA PHE A 256 10.22 -13.42 -11.09
C PHE A 256 9.68 -12.56 -12.22
N LEU A 257 9.55 -13.12 -13.42
CA LEU A 257 9.11 -12.42 -14.61
C LEU A 257 7.74 -12.92 -15.04
N GLY A 258 6.76 -12.04 -15.20
CA GLY A 258 5.46 -12.41 -15.77
C GLY A 258 4.35 -11.40 -15.48
N ASN A 259 3.24 -11.55 -16.18
CA ASN A 259 2.08 -10.65 -16.09
C ASN A 259 1.39 -10.70 -14.70
N PRO A 260 0.55 -9.72 -14.34
CA PRO A 260 -0.21 -9.73 -13.09
C PRO A 260 -1.09 -10.97 -13.01
N GLY A 261 -1.34 -11.45 -11.80
CA GLY A 261 -2.23 -12.60 -11.59
C GLY A 261 -1.68 -13.95 -12.02
N THR A 262 -0.41 -14.07 -12.41
CA THR A 262 0.25 -15.36 -12.76
C THR A 262 0.70 -16.18 -11.55
N GLY A 263 0.58 -15.67 -10.32
CA GLY A 263 0.88 -16.43 -9.09
C GLY A 263 2.26 -16.21 -8.48
N LYS A 264 3.00 -15.17 -8.92
CA LYS A 264 4.33 -14.79 -8.40
C LYS A 264 4.41 -14.75 -6.87
N THR A 265 3.55 -13.96 -6.21
CA THR A 265 3.53 -13.82 -4.74
C THR A 265 3.18 -15.13 -4.04
N THR A 266 2.26 -15.93 -4.60
CA THR A 266 1.89 -17.25 -4.07
C THR A 266 3.08 -18.20 -4.06
N VAL A 267 3.81 -18.29 -5.19
CA VAL A 267 5.00 -19.12 -5.30
C VAL A 267 6.13 -18.60 -4.41
N ALA A 268 6.31 -17.28 -4.28
CA ALA A 268 7.31 -16.70 -3.38
C ALA A 268 7.08 -17.10 -1.91
N ARG A 269 5.81 -17.12 -1.48
CA ARG A 269 5.42 -17.55 -0.13
C ARG A 269 5.71 -19.04 0.11
N LEU A 270 5.42 -19.89 -0.89
CA LEU A 270 5.76 -21.31 -0.84
C LEU A 270 7.26 -21.53 -0.79
N LEU A 271 8.02 -20.82 -1.64
CA LEU A 271 9.48 -20.90 -1.64
C LEU A 271 10.10 -20.49 -0.31
N ALA A 272 9.58 -19.47 0.37
CA ALA A 272 10.05 -19.08 1.69
C ALA A 272 9.93 -20.25 2.70
N LYS A 273 8.77 -20.93 2.70
CA LYS A 273 8.54 -22.12 3.54
C LYS A 273 9.43 -23.29 3.13
N ILE A 274 9.58 -23.54 1.83
CA ILE A 274 10.43 -24.62 1.30
C ILE A 274 11.88 -24.39 1.73
N TYR A 275 12.42 -23.17 1.56
CA TYR A 275 13.77 -22.83 1.97
C TYR A 275 14.00 -23.05 3.47
N HIS A 276 12.99 -22.79 4.28
CA HIS A 276 13.05 -23.08 5.71
C HIS A 276 13.02 -24.58 6.01
N ALA A 277 12.09 -25.33 5.40
CA ALA A 277 11.97 -26.78 5.58
C ALA A 277 13.24 -27.52 5.14
N ILE A 278 13.90 -27.05 4.08
CA ILE A 278 15.20 -27.57 3.65
C ILE A 278 16.37 -26.88 4.34
N GLY A 279 16.16 -26.08 5.39
CA GLY A 279 17.16 -25.42 6.25
C GLY A 279 18.16 -24.49 5.55
N VAL A 280 17.79 -23.91 4.40
CA VAL A 280 18.55 -22.81 3.78
C VAL A 280 18.34 -21.53 4.57
N LEU A 281 17.12 -21.30 5.03
CA LEU A 281 16.74 -20.13 5.82
C LEU A 281 16.33 -20.55 7.24
N PRO A 282 16.71 -19.77 8.27
CA PRO A 282 16.33 -20.09 9.65
C PRO A 282 14.84 -19.84 9.93
N LYS A 283 14.13 -19.07 9.08
CA LYS A 283 12.68 -18.82 9.18
C LYS A 283 12.00 -18.98 7.80
N GLY A 284 10.73 -19.36 7.80
CA GLY A 284 9.90 -19.48 6.59
C GLY A 284 9.10 -18.23 6.21
N GLN A 285 9.48 -17.05 6.72
CA GLN A 285 8.72 -15.82 6.54
C GLN A 285 8.95 -15.17 5.17
N LEU A 286 7.91 -14.50 4.66
CA LEU A 286 7.94 -13.66 3.46
C LEU A 286 7.57 -12.23 3.86
N VAL A 287 8.45 -11.27 3.59
CA VAL A 287 8.18 -9.84 3.69
C VAL A 287 7.97 -9.30 2.28
N GLU A 288 6.77 -8.83 1.99
CA GLU A 288 6.37 -8.30 0.68
C GLU A 288 6.31 -6.78 0.73
N VAL A 289 6.94 -6.12 -0.24
CA VAL A 289 6.98 -4.67 -0.40
C VAL A 289 6.96 -4.27 -1.87
N ASP A 290 6.58 -3.02 -2.12
CA ASP A 290 6.74 -2.34 -3.41
C ASP A 290 7.68 -1.14 -3.25
N ARG A 291 7.77 -0.28 -4.28
CA ARG A 291 8.52 0.98 -4.20
C ARG A 291 8.12 1.84 -3.00
N SER A 292 6.84 1.94 -2.70
CA SER A 292 6.36 2.75 -1.57
C SER A 292 6.80 2.18 -0.22
N GLY A 293 7.05 0.87 -0.14
CA GLY A 293 7.60 0.21 1.04
C GLY A 293 9.10 0.47 1.25
N LEU A 294 9.86 0.73 0.19
CA LEU A 294 11.32 0.90 0.24
C LEU A 294 11.76 2.37 0.20
N VAL A 295 11.10 3.18 -0.61
CA VAL A 295 11.47 4.57 -0.89
C VAL A 295 10.68 5.52 0.01
N ALA A 296 11.37 6.48 0.62
CA ALA A 296 10.77 7.54 1.42
C ALA A 296 10.57 8.82 0.59
N GLY A 297 9.69 9.71 1.05
CA GLY A 297 9.42 10.98 0.37
C GLY A 297 10.49 12.06 0.59
N PHE A 298 11.45 11.82 1.48
CA PHE A 298 12.44 12.80 1.92
C PHE A 298 13.87 12.27 1.74
N VAL A 299 14.81 13.18 1.46
CA VAL A 299 16.24 12.88 1.28
C VAL A 299 16.81 12.19 2.52
N GLY A 300 17.56 11.09 2.34
CA GLY A 300 18.26 10.38 3.41
C GLY A 300 17.39 9.48 4.29
N GLN A 301 16.08 9.43 4.07
CA GLN A 301 15.17 8.51 4.76
C GLN A 301 15.01 7.17 4.03
N THR A 302 15.34 7.10 2.74
CA THR A 302 15.17 5.89 1.94
C THR A 302 16.11 4.77 2.38
N ALA A 303 17.37 5.08 2.72
CA ALA A 303 18.28 4.08 3.25
C ALA A 303 17.77 3.46 4.57
N LEU A 304 17.24 4.28 5.49
CA LEU A 304 16.67 3.82 6.76
C LEU A 304 15.46 2.92 6.53
N LYS A 305 14.50 3.39 5.72
CA LYS A 305 13.28 2.66 5.41
C LYS A 305 13.55 1.32 4.73
N THR A 306 14.45 1.32 3.74
CA THR A 306 14.89 0.09 3.07
C THR A 306 15.59 -0.85 4.07
N GLY A 307 16.48 -0.32 4.92
CA GLY A 307 17.16 -1.09 5.95
C GLY A 307 16.20 -1.74 6.95
N GLU A 308 15.17 -1.03 7.41
CA GLU A 308 14.15 -1.58 8.30
C GLU A 308 13.36 -2.72 7.67
N VAL A 309 12.99 -2.58 6.40
CA VAL A 309 12.30 -3.63 5.64
C VAL A 309 13.20 -4.86 5.49
N VAL A 310 14.48 -4.66 5.13
CA VAL A 310 15.45 -5.75 5.03
C VAL A 310 15.60 -6.45 6.38
N GLN A 311 15.73 -5.70 7.47
CA GLN A 311 15.87 -6.25 8.82
C GLN A 311 14.69 -7.15 9.22
N LYS A 312 13.47 -6.77 8.82
CA LYS A 312 12.27 -7.61 9.02
C LYS A 312 12.35 -8.90 8.22
N ALA A 313 12.97 -8.88 7.04
CA ALA A 313 13.10 -10.03 6.15
C ALA A 313 14.26 -10.97 6.50
N ILE A 314 15.24 -10.53 7.31
CA ILE A 314 16.37 -11.37 7.73
C ILE A 314 15.88 -12.67 8.39
N GLY A 315 16.52 -13.75 7.99
CA GLY A 315 16.16 -15.12 8.28
C GLY A 315 15.12 -15.71 7.33
N GLY A 316 14.58 -14.92 6.39
CA GLY A 316 13.50 -15.29 5.47
C GLY A 316 13.70 -14.74 4.07
N VAL A 317 12.59 -14.45 3.40
CA VAL A 317 12.56 -13.91 2.02
C VAL A 317 12.03 -12.48 2.00
N LEU A 318 12.74 -11.59 1.30
CA LEU A 318 12.26 -10.26 0.92
C LEU A 318 11.75 -10.30 -0.52
N PHE A 319 10.46 -10.05 -0.73
CA PHE A 319 9.84 -9.98 -2.04
C PHE A 319 9.53 -8.53 -2.40
N ILE A 320 10.08 -8.07 -3.53
CA ILE A 320 9.91 -6.71 -4.03
C ILE A 320 9.09 -6.77 -5.32
N ASP A 321 7.83 -6.37 -5.26
CA ASP A 321 6.95 -6.30 -6.42
C ASP A 321 7.22 -5.03 -7.24
N GLU A 322 7.04 -5.16 -8.56
CA GLU A 322 7.36 -4.13 -9.55
C GLU A 322 8.72 -3.45 -9.30
N ALA A 323 9.77 -4.25 -9.07
CA ALA A 323 11.08 -3.75 -8.62
C ALA A 323 11.71 -2.73 -9.60
N TYR A 324 11.37 -2.81 -10.89
CA TYR A 324 11.77 -1.83 -11.89
C TYR A 324 11.30 -0.41 -11.58
N ALA A 325 10.26 -0.24 -10.77
CA ALA A 325 9.81 1.07 -10.30
C ALA A 325 10.91 1.78 -9.48
N LEU A 326 11.88 1.07 -8.90
CA LEU A 326 13.02 1.66 -8.18
C LEU A 326 14.02 2.36 -9.12
N VAL A 327 13.98 2.08 -10.42
CA VAL A 327 14.88 2.67 -11.41
C VAL A 327 14.05 3.62 -12.28
N ASN A 328 14.31 4.92 -12.14
CA ASN A 328 13.62 5.93 -12.94
C ASN A 328 14.65 6.73 -13.75
N ALA A 329 14.74 6.44 -15.05
CA ALA A 329 15.81 6.95 -15.92
C ALA A 329 15.74 8.47 -16.17
N GLU A 330 14.58 9.10 -15.93
CA GLU A 330 14.33 10.50 -16.29
C GLU A 330 14.60 11.50 -15.15
N SER A 331 14.90 11.01 -13.94
CA SER A 331 15.08 11.86 -12.75
C SER A 331 16.37 11.54 -12.01
N ALA A 332 17.38 12.40 -12.20
CA ALA A 332 18.67 12.32 -11.50
C ALA A 332 18.57 12.45 -9.95
N ASN A 333 17.40 12.88 -9.45
CA ASN A 333 17.10 13.03 -8.01
C ASN A 333 16.18 11.92 -7.48
N ASP A 334 16.11 10.76 -8.13
CA ASP A 334 15.30 9.63 -7.64
C ASP A 334 16.02 8.87 -6.50
N PHE A 335 15.39 8.84 -5.32
CA PHE A 335 15.86 8.09 -4.14
C PHE A 335 15.77 6.56 -4.32
N GLY A 336 15.16 6.06 -5.40
CA GLY A 336 15.15 4.63 -5.72
C GLY A 336 16.55 4.02 -5.86
N HIS A 337 17.54 4.80 -6.33
CA HIS A 337 18.93 4.36 -6.38
C HIS A 337 19.53 4.08 -4.99
N GLU A 338 19.21 4.91 -3.99
CA GLU A 338 19.64 4.73 -2.60
C GLU A 338 19.07 3.41 -2.02
N ALA A 339 17.82 3.08 -2.33
CA ALA A 339 17.22 1.80 -1.93
C ALA A 339 17.95 0.60 -2.56
N ILE A 340 18.33 0.70 -3.84
CA ILE A 340 19.09 -0.35 -4.54
C ILE A 340 20.47 -0.56 -3.90
N GLU A 341 21.18 0.53 -3.55
CA GLU A 341 22.49 0.43 -2.90
C GLU A 341 22.40 -0.27 -1.53
N VAL A 342 21.41 0.11 -0.72
CA VAL A 342 21.17 -0.56 0.57
C VAL A 342 20.80 -2.02 0.38
N LEU A 343 19.96 -2.33 -0.61
CA LEU A 343 19.59 -3.71 -0.93
C LEU A 343 20.81 -4.55 -1.32
N LEU A 344 21.64 -4.06 -2.24
CA LEU A 344 22.85 -4.75 -2.72
C LEU A 344 23.84 -5.02 -1.60
N LYS A 345 24.05 -4.05 -0.71
CA LYS A 345 24.90 -4.22 0.47
C LYS A 345 24.39 -5.34 1.37
N ASN A 346 23.10 -5.32 1.70
CA ASN A 346 22.52 -6.34 2.57
C ASN A 346 22.47 -7.73 1.92
N MET A 347 22.29 -7.83 0.60
CA MET A 347 22.39 -9.09 -0.12
C MET A 347 23.78 -9.74 0.01
N GLU A 348 24.85 -8.93 0.14
CA GLU A 348 26.20 -9.44 0.40
C GLU A 348 26.39 -9.82 1.87
N ASP A 349 26.05 -8.89 2.78
CA ASP A 349 26.27 -9.05 4.22
C ASP A 349 25.45 -10.23 4.79
N HIS A 350 24.24 -10.44 4.26
CA HIS A 350 23.27 -11.45 4.72
C HIS A 350 23.06 -12.61 3.72
N ARG A 351 24.10 -12.97 2.96
CA ARG A 351 24.01 -14.04 1.93
C ARG A 351 23.61 -15.43 2.45
N LYS A 352 23.65 -15.66 3.77
CA LYS A 352 23.35 -16.95 4.40
C LYS A 352 21.93 -17.03 4.96
N ASP A 353 21.30 -15.88 5.21
CA ASP A 353 20.07 -15.77 5.97
C ASP A 353 19.05 -14.81 5.33
N LEU A 354 19.36 -14.18 4.20
CA LEU A 354 18.42 -13.36 3.43
C LEU A 354 18.36 -13.85 1.98
N ILE A 355 17.15 -14.06 1.48
CA ILE A 355 16.90 -14.25 0.05
C ILE A 355 16.01 -13.13 -0.45
N VAL A 356 16.49 -12.34 -1.40
CA VAL A 356 15.70 -11.34 -2.13
C VAL A 356 15.11 -11.94 -3.40
N ILE A 357 13.82 -11.72 -3.62
CA ILE A 357 13.11 -12.01 -4.86
C ILE A 357 12.60 -10.68 -5.42
N VAL A 358 12.98 -10.34 -6.64
CA VAL A 358 12.46 -9.18 -7.36
C VAL A 358 11.46 -9.64 -8.42
N ALA A 359 10.32 -8.96 -8.51
CA ALA A 359 9.24 -9.34 -9.43
C ALA A 359 8.83 -8.19 -10.35
N GLY A 360 8.34 -8.52 -11.55
CA GLY A 360 7.79 -7.54 -12.47
C GLY A 360 7.57 -8.09 -13.88
N TYR A 361 7.19 -7.20 -14.80
CA TYR A 361 7.09 -7.49 -16.23
C TYR A 361 8.48 -7.71 -16.84
N ALA A 362 8.58 -8.63 -17.82
CA ALA A 362 9.85 -9.04 -18.41
C ALA A 362 10.71 -7.87 -18.92
N GLN A 363 10.14 -7.00 -19.76
CA GLN A 363 10.89 -5.92 -20.41
C GLN A 363 11.33 -4.81 -19.42
N PRO A 364 10.46 -4.26 -18.54
CA PRO A 364 10.91 -3.34 -17.49
C PRO A 364 11.96 -3.93 -16.54
N MET A 365 11.86 -5.22 -16.21
CA MET A 365 12.81 -5.89 -15.33
C MET A 365 14.20 -6.05 -15.96
N GLU A 366 14.30 -6.24 -17.27
CA GLU A 366 15.58 -6.24 -17.97
C GLU A 366 16.30 -4.90 -17.78
N ARG A 367 15.59 -3.77 -17.95
CA ARG A 367 16.14 -2.42 -17.70
C ARG A 367 16.57 -2.23 -16.25
N PHE A 368 15.81 -2.76 -15.29
CA PHE A 368 16.16 -2.73 -13.87
C PHE A 368 17.46 -3.49 -13.59
N LEU A 369 17.61 -4.71 -14.10
CA LEU A 369 18.79 -5.53 -13.84
C LEU A 369 20.06 -4.93 -14.44
N HIS A 370 19.95 -4.31 -15.62
CA HIS A 370 21.07 -3.63 -16.27
C HIS A 370 21.36 -2.23 -15.72
N SER A 371 20.52 -1.70 -14.81
CA SER A 371 20.74 -0.37 -14.25
C SER A 371 21.94 -0.32 -13.29
N ASN A 372 22.36 -1.47 -12.75
CA ASN A 372 23.49 -1.57 -11.85
C ASN A 372 24.16 -2.96 -11.99
N PRO A 373 25.47 -3.05 -12.32
CA PRO A 373 26.17 -4.33 -12.44
C PRO A 373 26.07 -5.23 -11.20
N GLY A 374 25.91 -4.63 -10.01
CA GLY A 374 25.70 -5.34 -8.76
C GLY A 374 24.40 -6.16 -8.74
N LEU A 375 23.33 -5.67 -9.40
CA LEU A 375 22.07 -6.40 -9.54
C LEU A 375 22.25 -7.60 -10.46
N GLU A 376 22.80 -7.40 -11.66
CA GLU A 376 23.04 -8.46 -12.65
C GLU A 376 23.89 -9.61 -12.06
N SER A 377 24.93 -9.29 -11.28
CA SER A 377 25.76 -10.32 -10.64
C SER A 377 25.04 -11.16 -9.57
N ARG A 378 24.07 -10.58 -8.87
CA ARG A 378 23.33 -11.22 -7.77
C ARG A 378 22.04 -11.88 -8.23
N PHE A 379 21.40 -11.35 -9.26
CA PHE A 379 20.14 -11.82 -9.79
C PHE A 379 20.36 -12.59 -11.10
N ASN A 380 20.88 -13.82 -10.99
CA ASN A 380 21.24 -14.66 -12.15
C ASN A 380 20.33 -15.90 -12.30
N LYS A 381 19.20 -15.94 -11.61
CA LYS A 381 18.20 -17.01 -11.68
C LYS A 381 16.83 -16.41 -11.98
N TYR A 382 16.24 -16.85 -13.08
CA TYR A 382 15.02 -16.28 -13.63
C TYR A 382 13.92 -17.34 -13.63
N PHE A 383 12.78 -16.98 -13.06
CA PHE A 383 11.57 -17.80 -13.06
C PHE A 383 10.56 -17.09 -13.95
N TYR A 384 10.14 -17.77 -15.01
CA TYR A 384 9.18 -17.24 -15.98
C TYR A 384 7.78 -17.75 -15.63
N PHE A 385 6.90 -16.81 -15.32
CA PHE A 385 5.50 -17.03 -15.01
C PHE A 385 4.69 -16.72 -16.26
N GLU A 386 4.42 -17.77 -17.03
CA GLU A 386 3.61 -17.71 -18.24
C GLU A 386 2.15 -17.40 -17.90
N ASP A 387 1.43 -16.85 -18.86
CA ASP A 387 -0.01 -16.63 -18.76
C ASP A 387 -0.74 -17.97 -18.66
N TYR A 388 -1.80 -18.00 -17.86
CA TYR A 388 -2.70 -19.15 -17.81
C TYR A 388 -3.50 -19.23 -19.11
N ASN A 389 -3.56 -20.41 -19.69
CA ASN A 389 -4.44 -20.67 -20.83
C ASN A 389 -5.92 -20.68 -20.39
N GLY A 390 -6.85 -20.63 -21.35
CA GLY A 390 -8.28 -20.55 -21.03
C GLY A 390 -8.81 -21.71 -20.18
N GLU A 391 -8.27 -22.92 -20.31
CA GLU A 391 -8.66 -24.07 -19.46
C GLU A 391 -8.14 -23.92 -18.02
N GLU A 392 -6.93 -23.37 -17.86
CA GLU A 392 -6.35 -23.07 -16.56
C GLU A 392 -7.09 -21.92 -15.86
N LEU A 393 -7.44 -20.85 -16.59
CA LEU A 393 -8.28 -19.76 -16.08
C LEU A 393 -9.63 -20.27 -15.58
N PHE A 394 -10.25 -21.18 -16.34
CA PHE A 394 -11.50 -21.81 -15.95
C PHE A 394 -11.35 -22.69 -14.71
N SER A 395 -10.27 -23.47 -14.62
CA SER A 395 -9.94 -24.25 -13.42
C SER A 395 -9.74 -23.36 -12.18
N ILE A 396 -9.13 -22.18 -12.36
CA ILE A 396 -9.00 -21.17 -11.30
C ILE A 396 -10.38 -20.65 -10.88
N PHE A 397 -11.28 -20.35 -11.83
CA PHE A 397 -12.64 -19.91 -11.53
C PHE A 397 -13.42 -20.95 -10.73
N GLN A 398 -13.35 -22.23 -11.14
CA GLN A 398 -13.98 -23.34 -10.41
C GLN A 398 -13.43 -23.48 -8.99
N SER A 399 -12.11 -23.33 -8.82
CA SER A 399 -11.47 -23.35 -7.50
C SER A 399 -11.98 -22.22 -6.61
N MET A 400 -12.15 -21.00 -7.15
CA MET A 400 -12.75 -19.87 -6.42
C MET A 400 -14.20 -20.15 -6.03
N CYS A 401 -15.01 -20.72 -6.93
CA CYS A 401 -16.38 -21.11 -6.62
C CYS A 401 -16.41 -22.11 -5.46
N LYS A 402 -15.67 -23.21 -5.58
CA LYS A 402 -15.59 -24.27 -4.55
C LYS A 402 -15.15 -23.72 -3.19
N LYS A 403 -14.13 -22.87 -3.17
CA LYS A 403 -13.60 -22.26 -1.93
C LYS A 403 -14.63 -21.36 -1.23
N ASN A 404 -15.49 -20.69 -1.99
CA ASN A 404 -16.51 -19.78 -1.46
C ASN A 404 -17.90 -20.42 -1.36
N GLY A 405 -18.03 -21.73 -1.61
CA GLY A 405 -19.29 -22.45 -1.50
C GLY A 405 -20.27 -22.21 -2.66
N TYR A 406 -19.79 -21.75 -3.81
CA TYR A 406 -20.59 -21.60 -5.02
C TYR A 406 -20.43 -22.81 -5.96
N THR A 407 -21.48 -23.08 -6.73
CA THR A 407 -21.52 -24.08 -7.79
C THR A 407 -22.02 -23.46 -9.09
N LEU A 408 -21.45 -23.87 -10.22
CA LEU A 408 -21.98 -23.49 -11.53
C LEU A 408 -23.09 -24.45 -11.93
N SER A 409 -24.16 -23.93 -12.51
CA SER A 409 -25.10 -24.74 -13.29
C SER A 409 -24.40 -25.32 -14.53
N GLN A 410 -24.93 -26.39 -15.11
CA GLN A 410 -24.34 -27.04 -16.28
C GLN A 410 -24.17 -26.08 -17.47
N GLU A 411 -25.15 -25.20 -17.70
CA GLU A 411 -25.10 -24.19 -18.76
C GLU A 411 -24.10 -23.08 -18.42
N GLY A 412 -24.09 -22.61 -17.16
CA GLY A 412 -23.14 -21.60 -16.70
C GLY A 412 -21.69 -22.09 -16.75
N GLU A 413 -21.46 -23.39 -16.52
CA GLU A 413 -20.15 -24.02 -16.64
C GLU A 413 -19.62 -23.95 -18.08
N ALA A 414 -20.44 -24.38 -19.04
CA ALA A 414 -20.09 -24.35 -20.47
C ALA A 414 -19.81 -22.92 -20.95
N GLN A 415 -20.66 -21.98 -20.54
CA GLN A 415 -20.52 -20.57 -20.91
C GLN A 415 -19.25 -19.95 -20.32
N MET A 416 -19.01 -20.08 -19.01
CA MET A 416 -17.81 -19.51 -18.38
C MET A 416 -16.52 -20.11 -18.96
N LYS A 417 -16.53 -21.40 -19.32
CA LYS A 417 -15.40 -22.02 -19.99
C LYS A 417 -15.14 -21.35 -21.34
N GLN A 418 -16.18 -21.13 -22.15
CA GLN A 418 -16.06 -20.44 -23.43
C GLN A 418 -15.57 -19.00 -23.25
N ASP A 419 -16.17 -18.24 -22.33
CA ASP A 419 -15.83 -16.84 -22.07
C ASP A 419 -14.36 -16.66 -21.64
N LEU A 420 -13.77 -17.64 -20.95
CA LEU A 420 -12.37 -17.62 -20.52
C LEU A 420 -11.41 -18.10 -21.61
N LEU A 421 -11.84 -18.99 -22.49
CA LEU A 421 -11.10 -19.33 -23.72
C LEU A 421 -11.01 -18.10 -24.62
N GLU A 422 -12.14 -17.42 -24.87
CA GLU A 422 -12.18 -16.21 -25.70
C GLU A 422 -11.37 -15.06 -25.07
N LEU A 423 -11.40 -14.92 -23.74
CA LEU A 423 -10.56 -13.95 -23.03
C LEU A 423 -9.07 -14.20 -23.28
N TYR A 424 -8.64 -15.47 -23.22
CA TYR A 424 -7.25 -15.84 -23.46
C TYR A 424 -6.84 -15.66 -24.93
N GLU A 425 -7.72 -15.99 -25.88
CA GLU A 425 -7.46 -15.82 -27.32
C GLU A 425 -7.35 -14.33 -27.72
N ASN A 426 -8.16 -13.47 -27.11
CA ASN A 426 -8.19 -12.03 -27.38
C ASN A 426 -7.32 -11.20 -26.41
N ARG A 427 -6.40 -11.85 -25.68
CA ARG A 427 -5.57 -11.18 -24.68
C ARG A 427 -4.64 -10.14 -25.30
N ASP A 428 -4.45 -9.04 -24.58
CA ASP A 428 -3.52 -7.97 -24.92
C ASP A 428 -2.44 -7.83 -23.84
N GLU A 429 -1.66 -6.74 -23.91
CA GLU A 429 -0.60 -6.45 -22.94
C GLU A 429 -1.14 -6.18 -21.52
N ASN A 430 -2.45 -5.91 -21.35
CA ASN A 430 -3.09 -5.65 -20.07
C ASN A 430 -3.73 -6.89 -19.43
N PHE A 431 -3.54 -8.07 -20.02
CA PHE A 431 -4.13 -9.31 -19.55
C PHE A 431 -3.73 -9.66 -18.09
N GLY A 432 -4.73 -9.73 -17.22
CA GLY A 432 -4.58 -9.83 -15.77
C GLY A 432 -4.65 -11.25 -15.19
N ASN A 433 -4.79 -12.29 -16.04
CA ASN A 433 -4.80 -13.69 -15.62
C ASN A 433 -5.80 -13.98 -14.47
N ALA A 434 -5.36 -14.57 -13.36
CA ALA A 434 -6.21 -14.88 -12.21
C ALA A 434 -6.85 -13.64 -11.57
N ARG A 435 -6.32 -12.42 -11.82
CA ARG A 435 -6.95 -11.16 -11.39
C ARG A 435 -8.23 -10.91 -12.18
N ASP A 436 -8.23 -11.14 -13.49
CA ASP A 436 -9.44 -11.01 -14.31
C ASP A 436 -10.47 -12.07 -13.95
N VAL A 437 -10.00 -13.31 -13.70
CA VAL A 437 -10.87 -14.40 -13.20
C VAL A 437 -11.51 -14.02 -11.87
N ARG A 438 -10.75 -13.42 -10.93
CA ARG A 438 -11.29 -12.91 -9.66
C ARG A 438 -12.34 -11.82 -9.90
N ASN A 439 -12.05 -10.85 -10.75
CA ASN A 439 -12.99 -9.77 -11.07
C ASN A 439 -14.31 -10.34 -11.64
N ARG A 440 -14.22 -11.32 -12.56
CA ARG A 440 -15.41 -12.01 -13.11
C ARG A 440 -16.17 -12.78 -12.03
N PHE A 441 -15.47 -13.46 -11.12
CA PHE A 441 -16.11 -14.14 -9.99
C PHE A 441 -16.84 -13.17 -9.06
N GLU A 442 -16.21 -12.05 -8.68
CA GLU A 442 -16.82 -11.02 -7.83
C GLU A 442 -18.07 -10.41 -8.48
N GLN A 443 -18.00 -10.14 -9.79
CA GLN A 443 -19.15 -9.66 -10.56
C GLN A 443 -20.28 -10.70 -10.60
N ALA A 444 -19.95 -11.97 -10.83
CA ALA A 444 -20.95 -13.05 -10.84
C ALA A 444 -21.66 -13.19 -9.49
N VAL A 445 -20.92 -13.13 -8.38
CA VAL A 445 -21.49 -13.14 -7.03
C VAL A 445 -22.40 -11.93 -6.80
N ALA A 446 -22.01 -10.74 -7.26
CA ALA A 446 -22.83 -9.55 -7.13
C ALA A 446 -24.15 -9.66 -7.94
N ARG A 447 -24.11 -10.18 -9.16
CA ARG A 447 -25.30 -10.41 -10.00
C ARG A 447 -26.22 -11.48 -9.38
N GLN A 448 -25.66 -12.59 -8.94
CA GLN A 448 -26.41 -13.65 -8.26
C GLN A 448 -27.07 -13.12 -6.98
N SER A 449 -26.38 -12.27 -6.21
CA SER A 449 -26.93 -11.65 -5.01
C SER A 449 -28.17 -10.80 -5.33
N ASN A 450 -28.11 -10.01 -6.42
CA ASN A 450 -29.24 -9.20 -6.86
C ASN A 450 -30.44 -10.05 -7.30
N ARG A 451 -30.19 -11.16 -8.01
CA ARG A 451 -31.25 -12.10 -8.41
C ARG A 451 -31.88 -12.78 -7.21
N VAL A 452 -31.06 -13.37 -6.33
CA VAL A 452 -31.55 -14.16 -5.20
C VAL A 452 -32.28 -13.28 -4.17
N ALA A 453 -31.91 -12.01 -4.04
CA ALA A 453 -32.63 -11.05 -3.21
C ALA A 453 -34.10 -10.80 -3.65
N GLN A 454 -34.47 -11.15 -4.88
CA GLN A 454 -35.86 -11.06 -5.37
C GLN A 454 -36.70 -12.30 -5.02
N LEU A 455 -36.11 -13.36 -4.47
CA LEU A 455 -36.80 -14.58 -4.10
C LEU A 455 -37.37 -14.47 -2.67
N GLU A 456 -38.64 -14.85 -2.48
CA GLU A 456 -39.30 -14.76 -1.17
C GLU A 456 -38.71 -15.73 -0.13
N SER A 457 -38.20 -16.89 -0.56
CA SER A 457 -37.61 -17.93 0.32
C SER A 457 -36.63 -18.81 -0.47
N PRO A 458 -35.41 -18.32 -0.76
CA PRO A 458 -34.44 -19.06 -1.56
C PRO A 458 -33.95 -20.32 -0.84
N THR A 459 -33.80 -21.42 -1.58
CA THR A 459 -33.21 -22.65 -1.04
C THR A 459 -31.69 -22.54 -0.89
N ARG A 460 -31.10 -23.48 -0.15
CA ARG A 460 -29.64 -23.55 0.00
C ARG A 460 -28.94 -23.69 -1.36
N GLU A 461 -29.50 -24.51 -2.24
CA GLU A 461 -28.99 -24.73 -3.59
C GLU A 461 -29.02 -23.42 -4.39
N GLN A 462 -30.12 -22.66 -4.34
CA GLN A 462 -30.25 -21.38 -5.04
C GLN A 462 -29.29 -20.29 -4.50
N LEU A 463 -28.97 -20.34 -3.21
CA LEU A 463 -27.98 -19.46 -2.59
C LEU A 463 -26.54 -19.77 -3.05
N MET A 464 -26.28 -21.02 -3.46
CA MET A 464 -24.96 -21.50 -3.90
C MET A 464 -24.80 -21.50 -5.42
N GLU A 465 -25.88 -21.54 -6.19
CA GLU A 465 -25.84 -21.73 -7.64
C GLU A 465 -25.66 -20.42 -8.43
N LEU A 466 -24.69 -20.42 -9.34
CA LEU A 466 -24.47 -19.41 -10.38
C LEU A 466 -25.07 -19.88 -11.71
N LEU A 467 -25.97 -19.08 -12.28
CA LEU A 467 -26.61 -19.34 -13.58
C LEU A 467 -25.97 -18.50 -14.70
N PRO A 468 -26.17 -18.86 -15.98
CA PRO A 468 -25.72 -18.09 -17.15
C PRO A 468 -25.86 -16.56 -17.04
N GLU A 469 -27.02 -16.09 -16.58
CA GLU A 469 -27.36 -14.67 -16.42
C GLU A 469 -26.50 -13.93 -15.38
N ASP A 470 -25.87 -14.65 -14.45
CA ASP A 470 -24.96 -14.08 -13.47
C ASP A 470 -23.54 -13.89 -14.05
N LEU A 471 -23.21 -14.62 -15.11
CA LEU A 471 -21.84 -14.75 -15.62
C LEU A 471 -21.52 -13.70 -16.71
N THR A 472 -22.53 -13.29 -17.49
CA THR A 472 -22.39 -12.31 -18.56
C THR A 472 -22.50 -10.86 -18.08
N GLU A 473 -21.76 -9.97 -18.74
CA GLU A 473 -22.07 -8.55 -18.67
C GLU A 473 -23.40 -8.28 -19.39
N PRO A 474 -24.30 -7.46 -18.80
CA PRO A 474 -25.49 -7.04 -19.53
C PRO A 474 -25.06 -6.27 -20.79
N GLU A 475 -25.57 -6.65 -21.96
CA GLU A 475 -25.32 -5.91 -23.20
C GLU A 475 -25.62 -4.43 -22.95
N ALA A 476 -24.64 -3.55 -23.18
CA ALA A 476 -24.88 -2.11 -23.20
C ALA A 476 -26.00 -1.85 -24.23
N PRO A 477 -26.99 -1.00 -23.92
CA PRO A 477 -28.04 -0.69 -24.88
C PRO A 477 -27.37 -0.17 -26.15
N ARG A 478 -27.61 -0.87 -27.26
CA ARG A 478 -27.15 -0.43 -28.59
C ARG A 478 -27.80 0.93 -28.83
N GLU A 479 -26.99 1.98 -28.85
CA GLU A 479 -27.44 3.29 -29.33
C GLU A 479 -27.84 3.11 -30.79
N ASN A 480 -29.15 3.13 -31.04
CA ASN A 480 -29.74 3.11 -32.38
C ASN A 480 -29.62 4.47 -33.06
#